data_AF-R5J373-F1
#
_entry.id   AF-R5J373-F1
#
_cell.length_a   1.000
_cell.length_b   1.000
_cell.length_c   1.000
_cell.angle_alpha   90.00
_cell.angle_beta   90.00
_cell.angle_gamma   90.00
#
_symmetry.space_group_name_H-M   'P 1'
#
loop_
_entity.id
_entity.type
_entity.pdbx_description
1 polymer ?
#
loop_
_entity_poly.entity_id
_entity_poly.type
_entity_poly.pdbx_seq_one_letter_code
_entity_poly.pdbx_strand_id
1 'polypeptide(L)'
;MIFFYISLSTYICFNIIKYKKVLLSLQQNKYNIKDYGNWIFKNYKQTFINKEILAIILLIITLNFNLKVIGVCTVIFYTIMFLLDFKKKHKIKLDNQMITRLIVIALIYIGVNVWFVADYISYHYADIIFDNTAFYYIVLILMSYFSYLIVWVANIVARPFDKFLKKKKRRK
;
A
#
# COMPACT_ATOMS: atom_id res chain seq x y z
N MET A 1 16.66 14.08 0.96
CA MET A 1 15.51 14.29 0.06
C MET A 1 15.54 13.47 -1.22
N ILE A 2 16.54 13.59 -2.10
CA ILE A 2 16.50 12.86 -3.39
C ILE A 2 16.38 11.33 -3.21
N PHE A 3 17.12 10.75 -2.26
CA PHE A 3 17.03 9.32 -1.93
C PHE A 3 15.64 8.90 -1.41
N PHE A 4 14.93 9.79 -0.72
CA PHE A 4 13.56 9.53 -0.27
C PHE A 4 12.62 9.42 -1.48
N TYR A 5 12.69 10.36 -2.43
CA TYR A 5 11.85 10.29 -3.64
C TYR A 5 12.17 9.07 -4.53
N ILE A 6 13.45 8.69 -4.63
CA ILE A 6 13.86 7.46 -5.34
C ILE A 6 13.34 6.20 -4.60
N SER A 7 13.38 6.19 -3.27
CA SER A 7 12.81 5.10 -2.48
C SER A 7 11.29 5.02 -2.63
N LEU A 8 10.62 6.17 -2.71
CA LEU A 8 9.17 6.25 -2.89
C LEU A 8 8.76 5.74 -4.28
N SER A 9 9.51 6.05 -5.33
CA SER A 9 9.20 5.57 -6.69
C SER A 9 9.33 4.05 -6.79
N THR A 10 10.41 3.47 -6.25
CA THR A 10 10.61 2.01 -6.21
C THR A 10 9.56 1.29 -5.36
N TYR A 11 9.20 1.90 -4.22
CA TYR A 11 8.10 1.45 -3.37
C TYR A 11 6.74 1.45 -4.10
N ILE A 12 6.41 2.53 -4.84
CA ILE A 12 5.16 2.63 -5.62
C ILE A 12 5.12 1.52 -6.68
N CYS A 13 6.20 1.31 -7.43
CA CYS A 13 6.29 0.26 -8.44
C CYS A 13 6.02 -1.14 -7.85
N PHE A 14 6.63 -1.44 -6.70
CA PHE A 14 6.39 -2.70 -5.99
C PHE A 14 4.92 -2.84 -5.56
N ASN A 15 4.34 -1.80 -4.96
CA ASN A 15 2.97 -1.85 -4.48
C ASN A 15 1.94 -2.02 -5.59
N ILE A 16 2.15 -1.44 -6.78
CA ILE A 16 1.24 -1.64 -7.92
C ILE A 16 1.07 -3.15 -8.21
N ILE A 17 2.17 -3.91 -8.24
CA ILE A 17 2.13 -5.36 -8.45
C ILE A 17 1.45 -6.07 -7.28
N LYS A 18 1.76 -5.64 -6.06
CA LYS A 18 1.21 -6.26 -4.85
C LYS A 18 -0.30 -6.08 -4.74
N TYR A 19 -0.78 -4.84 -4.82
CA TYR A 19 -2.21 -4.52 -4.71
C TYR A 19 -3.02 -5.19 -5.80
N LYS A 20 -2.44 -5.35 -6.99
CA LYS A 20 -3.03 -6.16 -8.06
C LYS A 20 -3.32 -7.61 -7.59
N LYS A 21 -2.39 -8.27 -6.90
CA LYS A 21 -2.58 -9.62 -6.33
C LYS A 21 -3.59 -9.63 -5.18
N VAL A 22 -3.54 -8.63 -4.31
CA VAL A 22 -4.46 -8.53 -3.16
C VAL A 22 -5.90 -8.32 -3.64
N LEU A 23 -6.11 -7.48 -4.65
CA LEU A 23 -7.43 -7.29 -5.24
C LEU A 23 -7.98 -8.56 -5.91
N LEU A 24 -7.12 -9.42 -6.47
CA LEU A 24 -7.56 -10.74 -6.94
C LEU A 24 -8.10 -11.60 -5.80
N SER A 25 -7.44 -11.60 -4.64
CA SER A 25 -7.94 -12.34 -3.47
C SER A 25 -9.32 -11.81 -3.02
N LEU A 26 -9.55 -10.49 -3.11
CA LEU A 26 -10.86 -9.90 -2.85
C LEU A 26 -11.91 -10.34 -3.89
N GLN A 27 -11.53 -10.37 -5.16
CA GLN A 27 -12.40 -10.81 -6.26
C GLN A 27 -12.78 -12.29 -6.11
N GLN A 28 -11.86 -13.17 -5.70
CA GLN A 28 -12.14 -14.58 -5.38
C GLN A 28 -13.15 -14.72 -4.24
N ASN A 29 -13.14 -13.79 -3.28
CA ASN A 29 -14.13 -13.68 -2.20
C ASN A 29 -15.40 -12.90 -2.61
N LYS A 30 -15.64 -12.72 -3.92
CA LYS A 30 -16.83 -12.07 -4.50
C LYS A 30 -17.12 -10.69 -3.89
N TYR A 31 -16.09 -9.97 -3.47
CA TYR A 31 -16.21 -8.67 -2.80
C TYR A 31 -17.03 -8.68 -1.50
N ASN A 32 -17.25 -9.86 -0.88
CA ASN A 32 -17.96 -9.95 0.39
C ASN A 32 -17.02 -9.53 1.54
N ILE A 33 -17.42 -8.52 2.31
CA ILE A 33 -16.64 -7.95 3.41
C ILE A 33 -16.38 -8.99 4.51
N LYS A 34 -17.40 -9.78 4.88
CA LYS A 34 -17.29 -10.78 5.96
C LYS A 34 -16.41 -11.94 5.51
N ASP A 35 -16.65 -12.45 4.31
CA ASP A 35 -15.90 -13.60 3.80
C ASP A 35 -14.45 -13.23 3.55
N TYR A 36 -14.18 -12.05 2.97
CA TYR A 36 -12.81 -11.57 2.77
C TYR A 36 -12.08 -11.31 4.10
N GLY A 37 -12.76 -10.69 5.08
CA GLY A 37 -12.21 -10.51 6.41
C GLY A 37 -11.84 -11.84 7.07
N ASN A 38 -12.76 -12.81 7.06
CA ASN A 38 -12.50 -14.16 7.57
C ASN A 38 -11.38 -14.85 6.79
N TRP A 39 -11.31 -14.65 5.47
CA TRP A 39 -10.26 -15.21 4.62
C TRP A 39 -8.87 -14.66 5.00
N ILE A 40 -8.76 -13.37 5.33
CA ILE A 40 -7.49 -12.75 5.76
C ILE A 40 -6.93 -13.45 6.99
N PHE A 41 -7.78 -13.70 7.99
CA PHE A 41 -7.37 -14.37 9.23
C PHE A 41 -7.14 -15.87 9.04
N LYS A 42 -7.95 -16.55 8.23
CA LYS A 42 -7.74 -17.96 7.89
C LYS A 42 -6.44 -18.19 7.13
N ASN A 43 -6.01 -17.22 6.31
CA ASN A 43 -4.77 -17.27 5.53
C ASN A 43 -3.66 -16.41 6.14
N TYR A 44 -3.55 -16.38 7.47
CA TYR A 44 -2.60 -15.52 8.19
C TYR A 44 -1.14 -15.66 7.71
N LYS A 45 -0.72 -16.86 7.28
CA LYS A 45 0.62 -17.09 6.73
C LYS A 45 0.87 -16.31 5.44
N GLN A 46 -0.15 -16.18 4.59
CA GLN A 46 -0.04 -15.43 3.34
C GLN A 46 -0.18 -13.92 3.57
N THR A 47 -0.99 -13.51 4.55
CA THR A 47 -1.30 -12.10 4.79
C THR A 47 -0.27 -11.43 5.70
N PHE A 48 0.05 -12.03 6.85
CA PHE A 48 0.94 -11.47 7.86
C PHE A 48 2.38 -12.01 7.78
N ILE A 49 2.57 -13.29 7.44
CA ILE A 49 3.92 -13.90 7.31
C ILE A 49 4.43 -13.79 5.87
N ASN A 50 4.49 -12.54 5.39
CA ASN A 50 4.93 -12.23 4.04
C ASN A 50 6.38 -11.72 4.04
N LYS A 51 6.95 -11.55 2.84
CA LYS A 51 8.34 -11.11 2.64
C LYS A 51 8.62 -9.70 3.19
N GLU A 52 7.61 -8.90 3.51
CA GLU A 52 7.79 -7.55 4.05
C GLU A 52 8.01 -7.53 5.55
N ILE A 53 7.84 -8.66 6.25
CA ILE A 53 8.44 -8.82 7.59
C ILE A 53 9.93 -8.48 7.52
N LEU A 54 10.62 -8.86 6.44
CA LEU A 54 12.03 -8.51 6.23
C LEU A 54 12.22 -6.99 6.07
N ALA A 55 11.25 -6.27 5.51
CA ALA A 55 11.30 -4.81 5.39
C ALA A 55 11.21 -4.14 6.76
N ILE A 56 10.35 -4.67 7.65
CA ILE A 56 10.21 -4.21 9.03
C ILE A 56 11.51 -4.48 9.81
N ILE A 57 12.07 -5.68 9.69
CA ILE A 57 13.35 -6.03 10.33
C ILE A 57 14.48 -5.14 9.82
N LEU A 58 14.57 -4.93 8.50
CA LEU A 58 15.56 -4.06 7.88
C LEU A 58 15.42 -2.61 8.38
N LEU A 59 14.19 -2.13 8.56
CA LEU A 59 13.94 -0.81 9.12
C LEU A 59 14.44 -0.73 10.57
N ILE A 60 14.11 -1.68 11.42
CA ILE A 60 14.56 -1.69 12.83
C ILE A 60 16.10 -1.65 12.92
N ILE A 61 16.79 -2.43 12.08
CA ILE A 61 18.26 -2.43 12.03
C ILE A 61 18.79 -1.07 11.55
N THR A 62 18.15 -0.50 10.52
CA THR A 62 18.63 0.73 9.87
C THR A 62 18.26 2.01 10.63
N LEU A 63 17.36 1.96 11.62
CA LEU A 63 16.99 3.11 12.47
C LEU A 63 18.20 3.72 13.23
N ASN A 64 19.23 2.93 13.52
CA ASN A 64 20.44 3.41 14.18
C ASN A 64 21.47 4.02 13.20
N PHE A 65 21.17 4.04 11.90
CA PHE A 65 22.06 4.54 10.85
C PHE A 65 21.59 5.88 10.28
N ASN A 66 22.46 6.52 9.51
CA ASN A 66 22.14 7.75 8.80
C ASN A 66 20.98 7.53 7.79
N LEU A 67 20.09 8.51 7.63
CA LEU A 67 18.98 8.51 6.67
C LEU A 67 19.37 8.15 5.23
N LYS A 68 20.58 8.49 4.80
CA LYS A 68 21.09 8.08 3.48
C LYS A 68 21.17 6.55 3.36
N VAL A 69 21.64 5.87 4.40
CA VAL A 69 21.74 4.41 4.46
C VAL A 69 20.33 3.80 4.43
N ILE A 70 19.40 4.32 5.24
CA ILE A 70 18.00 3.87 5.25
C ILE A 70 17.39 3.97 3.84
N GLY A 71 17.55 5.10 3.17
CA GLY A 71 17.04 5.31 1.82
C GLY A 71 17.61 4.33 0.80
N VAL A 72 18.94 4.15 0.78
CA VAL A 72 19.60 3.20 -0.14
C VAL A 72 19.17 1.76 0.12
N CYS A 73 19.14 1.33 1.38
CA CYS A 73 18.68 -0.01 1.75
C CYS A 73 17.21 -0.23 1.32
N THR A 74 16.36 0.77 1.48
CA THR A 74 14.95 0.72 1.09
C THR A 74 14.77 0.59 -0.41
N VAL A 75 15.52 1.38 -1.20
CA VAL A 75 15.55 1.30 -2.68
C VAL A 75 15.96 -0.10 -3.12
N ILE A 76 17.07 -0.62 -2.60
CA ILE A 76 17.58 -1.96 -2.96
C ILE A 76 16.53 -3.02 -2.62
N PHE A 77 15.97 -2.97 -1.42
CA PHE A 77 14.98 -3.94 -0.95
C PHE A 77 13.73 -3.97 -1.84
N TYR A 78 13.09 -2.83 -2.08
CA TYR A 78 11.88 -2.77 -2.89
C TYR A 78 12.12 -3.08 -4.37
N THR A 79 13.32 -2.76 -4.88
CA THR A 79 13.72 -3.15 -6.24
C THR A 79 13.82 -4.68 -6.37
N ILE A 80 14.50 -5.35 -5.43
CA ILE A 80 14.59 -6.82 -5.42
C ILE A 80 13.18 -7.43 -5.31
N MET A 81 12.35 -6.91 -4.40
CA MET A 81 10.98 -7.38 -4.21
C MET A 81 10.14 -7.23 -5.48
N PHE A 82 10.23 -6.08 -6.16
CA PHE A 82 9.58 -5.86 -7.44
C PHE A 82 10.02 -6.89 -8.49
N LEU A 83 11.32 -7.12 -8.65
CA LEU A 83 11.86 -8.06 -9.63
C LEU A 83 11.41 -9.51 -9.37
N LEU A 84 11.36 -9.93 -8.10
CA LEU A 84 10.88 -11.26 -7.71
C LEU A 84 9.41 -11.48 -8.05
N ASP A 85 8.59 -10.44 -7.92
CA ASP A 85 7.15 -10.52 -8.11
C ASP A 85 6.68 -10.21 -9.54
N PHE A 86 7.46 -9.44 -10.31
CA PHE A 86 7.18 -9.11 -11.70
C PHE A 86 7.14 -10.34 -12.61
N LYS A 87 7.95 -11.36 -12.31
CA LYS A 87 7.97 -12.63 -13.08
C LYS A 87 6.65 -13.40 -13.02
N LYS A 88 5.79 -13.13 -12.04
CA LYS A 88 4.50 -13.81 -11.86
C LYS A 88 3.40 -13.09 -12.64
N LYS A 89 3.20 -13.48 -13.91
CA LYS A 89 2.13 -12.93 -14.76
C LYS A 89 0.76 -13.34 -14.24
N HIS A 90 0.04 -12.40 -13.60
CA HIS A 90 -1.38 -12.57 -13.29
C HIS A 90 -2.24 -11.90 -14.38
N LYS A 91 -2.96 -12.71 -15.16
CA LYS A 91 -4.04 -12.20 -16.04
C LYS A 91 -5.23 -11.82 -15.16
N ILE A 92 -5.65 -10.56 -15.24
CA ILE A 92 -6.79 -10.04 -14.49
C ILE A 92 -7.79 -9.47 -15.47
N LYS A 93 -9.05 -9.84 -15.32
CA LYS A 93 -10.17 -9.09 -15.90
C LYS A 93 -10.56 -8.01 -14.91
N LEU A 94 -10.23 -6.76 -15.22
CA LEU A 94 -10.65 -5.60 -14.46
C LEU A 94 -12.16 -5.44 -14.63
N ASP A 95 -12.92 -5.63 -13.56
CA ASP A 95 -14.34 -5.31 -13.52
C ASP A 95 -14.56 -3.90 -12.90
N ASN A 96 -15.76 -3.33 -13.08
CA ASN A 96 -16.09 -2.00 -12.55
C ASN A 96 -15.99 -1.92 -11.01
N GLN A 97 -16.20 -3.04 -10.31
CA GLN A 97 -16.09 -3.07 -8.85
C GLN A 97 -14.62 -2.92 -8.45
N MET A 98 -13.72 -3.65 -9.09
CA MET A 98 -12.27 -3.59 -8.90
C MET A 98 -11.72 -2.19 -9.18
N ILE A 99 -12.17 -1.54 -10.26
CA ILE A 99 -11.78 -0.15 -10.59
C ILE A 99 -12.17 0.80 -9.46
N THR A 100 -13.37 0.66 -8.90
CA THR A 100 -13.83 1.52 -7.80
C THR A 100 -12.94 1.36 -6.55
N ARG A 101 -12.50 0.13 -6.23
CA ARG A 101 -11.58 -0.10 -5.08
C ARG A 101 -10.19 0.44 -5.38
N LEU A 102 -9.70 0.29 -6.61
CA LEU A 102 -8.41 0.86 -7.04
C LEU A 102 -8.39 2.37 -6.83
N ILE A 103 -9.48 3.07 -7.19
CA ILE A 103 -9.62 4.50 -6.97
C ILE A 103 -9.57 4.82 -5.47
N VAL A 104 -10.33 4.09 -4.64
CA VAL A 104 -10.31 4.31 -3.17
C VAL A 104 -8.92 4.06 -2.59
N ILE A 105 -8.22 3.01 -3.01
CA ILE A 105 -6.84 2.73 -2.58
C ILE A 105 -5.92 3.89 -3.00
N ALA A 106 -6.03 4.34 -4.25
CA ALA A 106 -5.26 5.49 -4.74
C ALA A 106 -5.52 6.76 -3.92
N LEU A 107 -6.78 7.03 -3.55
CA LEU A 107 -7.14 8.15 -2.68
C LEU A 107 -6.54 8.03 -1.27
N ILE A 108 -6.50 6.82 -0.70
CA ILE A 108 -5.83 6.56 0.59
C ILE A 108 -4.34 6.90 0.46
N TYR A 109 -3.67 6.41 -0.59
CA TYR A 109 -2.26 6.71 -0.83
C TYR A 109 -2.00 8.20 -1.06
N ILE A 110 -2.80 8.87 -1.88
CA ILE A 110 -2.70 10.30 -2.11
C ILE A 110 -2.91 11.07 -0.80
N GLY A 111 -3.93 10.72 -0.02
CA GLY A 111 -4.20 11.35 1.28
C GLY A 111 -3.02 11.24 2.25
N VAL A 112 -2.41 10.05 2.36
CA VAL A 112 -1.22 9.84 3.20
C VAL A 112 -0.02 10.65 2.70
N ASN A 113 0.22 10.69 1.38
CA ASN A 113 1.33 11.47 0.82
C ASN A 113 1.11 12.98 0.95
N VAL A 114 -0.12 13.47 0.76
CA VAL A 114 -0.47 14.89 0.97
C VAL A 114 -0.27 15.25 2.44
N TRP A 115 -0.68 14.38 3.36
CA TRP A 115 -0.44 14.57 4.79
C TRP A 115 1.06 14.68 5.09
N PHE A 116 1.91 13.83 4.52
CA PHE A 116 3.37 13.96 4.67
C PHE A 116 3.95 15.25 4.10
N VAL A 117 3.44 15.72 2.96
CA VAL A 117 3.88 17.00 2.39
C VAL A 117 3.47 18.17 3.28
N ALA A 118 2.24 18.15 3.80
CA ALA A 118 1.75 19.19 4.71
C ALA A 118 2.54 19.19 6.03
N ASP A 119 2.80 18.01 6.59
CA ASP A 119 3.63 17.81 7.77
C ASP A 119 5.03 18.40 7.53
N TYR A 120 5.69 17.99 6.45
CA TYR A 120 7.00 18.51 6.06
C TYR A 120 7.05 20.04 5.92
N ILE A 121 6.07 20.65 5.26
CA ILE A 121 5.98 22.11 5.12
C ILE A 121 5.84 22.75 6.50
N SER A 122 4.95 22.22 7.35
CA SER A 122 4.75 22.77 8.69
C SER A 122 6.01 22.74 9.55
N TYR A 123 6.81 21.67 9.48
CA TYR A 123 8.10 21.57 10.18
C TYR A 123 9.12 22.60 9.68
N HIS A 124 9.20 22.80 8.36
CA HIS A 124 10.18 23.71 7.78
C HIS A 124 9.89 25.18 8.10
N TYR A 125 8.63 25.55 8.32
CA TYR A 125 8.23 26.90 8.68
C TYR A 125 8.12 27.15 10.20
N ALA A 126 8.10 26.10 11.03
CA ALA A 126 7.90 26.22 12.48
C ALA A 126 9.18 26.05 13.33
N ASP A 127 10.37 25.94 12.72
CA ASP A 127 11.67 25.72 13.41
C ASP A 127 11.68 24.53 14.40
N ILE A 128 10.84 23.53 14.16
CA ILE A 128 10.79 22.32 14.99
C ILE A 128 11.90 21.36 14.53
N ILE A 129 12.85 21.09 15.42
CA ILE A 129 14.15 20.42 15.18
C ILE A 129 14.04 18.90 14.85
N PHE A 130 12.86 18.30 14.91
CA PHE A 130 12.72 16.85 14.75
C PHE A 130 12.64 16.38 13.29
N ASP A 131 13.64 15.60 12.87
CA ASP A 131 13.65 14.93 11.56
C ASP A 131 12.78 13.68 11.58
N ASN A 132 11.53 13.82 11.13
CA ASN A 132 10.56 12.72 11.04
C ASN A 132 10.71 11.85 9.78
N THR A 133 11.80 11.97 9.01
CA THR A 133 11.96 11.21 7.76
C THR A 133 11.92 9.69 7.99
N ALA A 134 12.47 9.21 9.11
CA ALA A 134 12.39 7.81 9.51
C ALA A 134 10.94 7.34 9.72
N PHE A 135 10.10 8.20 10.30
CA PHE A 135 8.67 7.91 10.50
C PHE A 135 7.94 7.72 9.17
N TYR A 136 8.28 8.49 8.13
CA TYR A 136 7.69 8.30 6.80
C TYR A 136 8.03 6.93 6.20
N TYR A 137 9.27 6.45 6.35
CA TYR A 137 9.63 5.09 5.93
C TYR A 137 8.83 4.02 6.68
N ILE A 138 8.62 4.19 7.99
CA ILE A 138 7.81 3.28 8.80
C ILE A 138 6.39 3.21 8.24
N VAL A 139 5.74 4.36 8.02
CA VAL A 139 4.36 4.38 7.52
C VAL A 139 4.28 3.75 6.12
N LEU A 140 5.21 4.03 5.22
CA LEU A 140 5.24 3.41 3.89
C LEU A 140 5.35 1.88 4.00
N ILE A 141 6.28 1.37 4.81
CA ILE A 141 6.44 -0.07 5.02
C ILE A 141 5.16 -0.68 5.61
N LEU A 142 4.56 -0.05 6.60
CA LEU A 142 3.31 -0.52 7.21
C LEU A 142 2.14 -0.52 6.22
N MET A 143 2.02 0.50 5.37
CA MET A 143 1.00 0.53 4.31
C MET A 143 1.18 -0.60 3.30
N SER A 144 2.42 -0.97 2.99
CA SER A 144 2.66 -2.13 2.15
C SER A 144 2.31 -3.40 2.91
N TYR A 145 2.84 -3.59 4.13
CA TYR A 145 2.60 -4.75 5.00
C TYR A 145 1.12 -5.07 5.18
N PHE A 146 0.31 -4.06 5.51
CA PHE A 146 -1.13 -4.19 5.74
C PHE A 146 -1.98 -4.08 4.46
N SER A 147 -1.42 -4.35 3.28
CA SER A 147 -2.15 -4.22 2.00
C SER A 147 -3.49 -4.96 1.96
N TYR A 148 -3.59 -6.14 2.59
CA TYR A 148 -4.84 -6.92 2.66
C TYR A 148 -5.91 -6.19 3.48
N LEU A 149 -5.53 -5.55 4.59
CA LEU A 149 -6.43 -4.75 5.40
C LEU A 149 -6.82 -3.45 4.67
N ILE A 150 -5.89 -2.81 3.96
CA ILE A 150 -6.19 -1.62 3.16
C ILE A 150 -7.19 -1.96 2.05
N VAL A 151 -7.05 -3.11 1.38
CA VAL A 151 -8.03 -3.57 0.39
C VAL A 151 -9.38 -3.89 1.03
N TRP A 152 -9.40 -4.44 2.25
CA TRP A 152 -10.63 -4.67 3.01
C TRP A 152 -11.35 -3.35 3.35
N VAL A 153 -10.62 -2.35 3.86
CA VAL A 153 -11.14 -0.98 4.12
C VAL A 153 -11.64 -0.34 2.82
N ALA A 154 -10.86 -0.43 1.74
CA ALA A 154 -11.26 0.08 0.44
C ALA A 154 -12.54 -0.58 -0.07
N ASN A 155 -12.76 -1.87 0.20
CA ASN A 155 -14.00 -2.55 -0.14
C ASN A 155 -15.21 -2.07 0.69
N ILE A 156 -15.01 -1.75 1.97
CA ILE A 156 -16.05 -1.15 2.83
C ILE A 156 -16.47 0.20 2.26
N VAL A 157 -15.50 1.07 1.96
CA VAL A 157 -15.71 2.44 1.46
C VAL A 157 -16.28 2.44 0.04
N ALA A 158 -15.86 1.51 -0.84
CA ALA A 158 -16.34 1.43 -2.22
C ALA A 158 -17.77 0.89 -2.35
N ARG A 159 -18.26 0.12 -1.37
CA ARG A 159 -19.58 -0.54 -1.41
C ARG A 159 -20.78 0.39 -1.63
N PRO A 160 -20.88 1.58 -1.00
CA PRO A 160 -21.96 2.54 -1.34
C PRO A 160 -21.93 2.94 -2.81
N PHE A 161 -20.76 3.24 -3.38
CA PHE A 161 -20.60 3.65 -4.78
C PHE A 161 -21.04 2.56 -5.76
N ASP A 162 -20.74 1.29 -5.48
CA ASP A 162 -21.24 0.16 -6.27
C ASP A 162 -22.75 0.11 -6.36
N LYS A 163 -23.46 0.37 -5.25
CA LYS A 163 -24.92 0.38 -5.23
C LYS A 163 -25.48 1.48 -6.13
N PHE A 164 -24.86 2.66 -6.10
CA PHE A 164 -25.23 3.78 -6.98
C PHE A 164 -24.98 3.44 -8.45
N LEU A 165 -23.81 2.87 -8.80
CA LEU A 165 -23.46 2.50 -10.16
C LEU A 165 -24.40 1.41 -10.72
N LYS A 166 -24.73 0.38 -9.93
CA LYS A 166 -25.69 -0.67 -10.33
C LYS A 166 -27.10 -0.11 -10.53
N LYS A 167 -27.55 0.82 -9.67
CA LYS A 167 -28.86 1.49 -9.81
C LYS A 167 -28.93 2.33 -11.08
N LYS A 168 -27.85 3.04 -11.44
CA LYS A 168 -27.76 3.82 -12.69
C LYS A 168 -27.79 2.91 -13.93
N LYS A 169 -27.13 1.75 -13.88
CA LYS A 169 -27.10 0.79 -15.00
C LYS A 169 -28.43 0.07 -15.25
N ARG A 170 -29.29 -0.05 -14.23
CA ARG A 170 -30.66 -0.60 -14.36
C ARG A 170 -31.70 0.41 -14.87
N ARG A 171 -31.36 1.70 -14.88
CA ARG A 171 -32.22 2.79 -15.36
C ARG A 171 -31.93 3.20 -16.81
N LYS A 172 -30.89 2.62 -17.41
CA LYS A 172 -30.57 2.70 -18.84
C LYS A 172 -30.97 1.40 -19.49
#